data_AF-A0AAV5NVE6-F1
#
_entry.id   AF-A0AAV5NVE6-F1
#
_cell.length_a   1.000
_cell.length_b   1.000
_cell.length_c   1.000
_cell.angle_alpha   90.00
_cell.angle_beta   90.00
_cell.angle_gamma   90.00
#
_symmetry.space_group_name_H-M   'P 1'
#
loop_
_entity.id
_entity.type
_entity.pdbx_description
1 polymer ?
#
loop_
_entity_poly.entity_id
_entity_poly.type
_entity_poly.pdbx_seq_one_letter_code
_entity_poly.pdbx_strand_id
1 'polypeptide(L)'
;MCLVAMFSGVAVFEAAAGVLLGGTLKLPATVVSLLFIAPIPGYLAGAGLSSVIARKSSEKHALIYGMVAAVIGSAIVLIPGLNDKTTAVTLVGGATVYFLGAGILFPAATTGALTPFSSHAGTAGALLGGMQNFGAGIATMAASVLPASNQLPLGIIMLICAIFAMLGLIWVDKNPEIQTDRQVTAI
;
A
#
# COMPACT_ATOMS: atom_id res chain seq x y z
N MET A 1 -1.86 -5.53 10.50
CA MET A 1 -1.23 -6.22 9.35
C MET A 1 -1.57 -5.59 8.02
N CYS A 2 -2.85 -5.39 7.69
CA CYS A 2 -3.27 -4.78 6.41
C CYS A 2 -2.58 -3.42 6.11
N LEU A 3 -2.63 -2.46 7.04
CA LEU A 3 -1.94 -1.17 6.91
C LEU A 3 -0.42 -1.31 6.73
N VAL A 4 0.21 -2.16 7.55
CA VAL A 4 1.66 -2.38 7.52
C VAL A 4 2.11 -2.93 6.16
N ALA A 5 1.41 -3.94 5.64
CA ALA A 5 1.71 -4.53 4.33
C ALA A 5 1.50 -3.51 3.20
N MET A 6 0.40 -2.77 3.23
CA MET A 6 0.10 -1.78 2.20
C MET A 6 1.14 -0.66 2.16
N PHE A 7 1.51 -0.11 3.34
CA PHE A 7 2.56 0.89 3.49
C PHE A 7 3.93 0.37 3.05
N SER A 8 4.23 -0.89 3.35
CA SER A 8 5.48 -1.52 2.92
C SER A 8 5.63 -1.55 1.40
N GLY A 9 4.56 -1.84 0.66
CA GLY A 9 4.60 -1.80 -0.82
C GLY A 9 4.80 -0.38 -1.37
N VAL A 10 4.24 0.64 -0.72
CA VAL A 10 4.51 2.06 -1.04
C VAL A 10 5.99 2.37 -0.85
N ALA A 11 6.54 2.04 0.32
CA ALA A 11 7.93 2.32 0.65
C ALA A 11 8.93 1.60 -0.27
N VAL A 12 8.63 0.34 -0.65
CA VAL A 12 9.46 -0.40 -1.60
C VAL A 12 9.44 0.25 -2.99
N PHE A 13 8.29 0.73 -3.44
CA PHE A 13 8.22 1.52 -4.68
C PHE A 13 9.08 2.79 -4.57
N GLU A 14 8.95 3.56 -3.50
CA GLU A 14 9.73 4.78 -3.31
C GLU A 14 11.24 4.51 -3.27
N ALA A 15 11.67 3.41 -2.65
CA ALA A 15 13.07 3.01 -2.63
C ALA A 15 13.59 2.57 -4.01
N ALA A 16 12.76 1.88 -4.81
CA ALA A 16 13.17 1.30 -6.09
C ALA A 16 13.00 2.25 -7.29
N ALA A 17 12.02 3.15 -7.26
CA ALA A 17 11.63 3.96 -8.42
C ALA A 17 12.77 4.84 -8.94
N GLY A 18 13.53 5.49 -8.05
CA GLY A 18 14.68 6.30 -8.44
C GLY A 18 15.77 5.49 -9.14
N VAL A 19 16.06 4.29 -8.63
CA VAL A 19 17.07 3.37 -9.20
C VAL A 19 16.61 2.83 -10.56
N LEU A 20 15.34 2.47 -10.71
CA LEU A 20 14.80 1.93 -11.96
C LEU A 20 14.67 2.99 -13.05
N LEU A 21 14.14 4.18 -12.71
CA LEU A 21 13.95 5.27 -13.67
C LEU A 21 15.29 5.94 -14.07
N GLY A 22 16.16 6.21 -13.09
CA GLY A 22 17.45 6.87 -13.34
C GLY A 22 18.57 5.91 -13.74
N GLY A 23 18.66 4.76 -13.08
CA GLY A 23 19.73 3.77 -13.34
C GLY A 23 19.46 2.89 -14.55
N THR A 24 18.27 2.28 -14.62
CA THR A 24 17.94 1.33 -15.71
C THR A 24 17.48 2.05 -16.98
N LEU A 25 16.53 2.99 -16.87
CA LEU A 25 16.01 3.72 -18.03
C LEU A 25 16.86 4.93 -18.45
N LYS A 26 17.89 5.28 -17.66
CA LYS A 26 18.80 6.42 -17.92
C LYS A 26 18.07 7.74 -18.18
N LEU A 27 16.91 7.94 -17.52
CA LEU A 27 16.14 9.17 -17.64
C LEU A 27 16.86 10.33 -16.93
N PRO A 28 16.76 11.57 -17.44
CA PRO A 28 17.33 12.73 -16.78
C PRO A 28 16.65 12.97 -15.41
N ALA A 29 17.42 13.45 -14.43
CA ALA A 29 16.97 13.62 -13.04
C ALA A 29 15.67 14.42 -12.91
N THR A 30 15.47 15.47 -13.72
CA THR A 30 14.23 16.25 -13.75
C THR A 30 12.99 15.41 -14.06
N VAL A 31 13.11 14.49 -15.03
CA VAL A 31 12.01 13.59 -15.41
C VAL A 31 11.79 12.53 -14.34
N VAL A 32 12.86 11.99 -13.75
CA VAL A 32 12.76 11.05 -12.62
C VAL A 32 11.99 11.67 -11.46
N SER A 33 12.33 12.89 -11.06
CA SER A 33 11.63 13.61 -9.97
C SER A 33 10.16 13.87 -10.28
N LEU A 34 9.83 14.26 -11.52
CA LEU A 34 8.44 14.46 -11.95
C LEU A 34 7.63 13.16 -11.89
N LEU A 35 8.20 12.06 -12.40
CA LEU A 35 7.58 10.75 -12.39
C LEU A 35 7.45 10.15 -10.98
N PHE A 36 8.36 10.49 -10.07
CA PHE A 36 8.31 10.07 -8.68
C PHE A 36 7.12 10.68 -7.92
N ILE A 37 6.77 11.93 -8.23
CA ILE A 37 5.64 12.65 -7.60
C ILE A 37 4.29 12.26 -8.22
N ALA A 38 4.28 11.75 -9.45
CA ALA A 38 3.06 11.43 -10.21
C ALA A 38 2.05 10.49 -9.49
N PRO A 39 2.46 9.51 -8.66
CA PRO A 39 1.53 8.68 -7.89
C PRO A 39 0.77 9.42 -6.77
N ILE A 40 1.27 10.57 -6.30
CA ILE A 40 0.69 11.31 -5.16
C ILE A 40 -0.75 11.79 -5.45
N PRO A 41 -1.05 12.42 -6.61
CA PRO A 41 -2.43 12.70 -7.00
C PRO A 41 -3.35 11.48 -6.96
N GLY A 42 -2.85 10.30 -7.36
CA GLY A 42 -3.59 9.04 -7.27
C GLY A 42 -3.94 8.66 -5.84
N TYR A 43 -2.97 8.78 -4.91
CA TYR A 43 -3.20 8.57 -3.49
C TYR A 43 -4.25 9.53 -2.92
N LEU A 44 -4.13 10.83 -3.21
CA LEU A 44 -5.07 11.85 -2.72
C LEU A 44 -6.49 11.61 -3.25
N ALA A 45 -6.62 11.28 -4.54
CA ALA A 45 -7.89 10.89 -5.13
C ALA A 45 -8.48 9.65 -4.44
N GLY A 46 -7.65 8.64 -4.17
CA GLY A 46 -8.04 7.45 -3.41
C GLY A 46 -8.53 7.79 -2.00
N ALA A 47 -7.84 8.66 -1.28
CA ALA A 47 -8.25 9.10 0.06
C ALA A 47 -9.60 9.83 0.04
N GLY A 48 -9.82 10.68 -0.96
CA GLY A 48 -11.13 11.28 -1.22
C GLY A 48 -12.22 10.23 -1.45
N LEU A 49 -11.95 9.26 -2.34
CA LEU A 49 -12.87 8.15 -2.62
C LEU A 49 -13.16 7.30 -1.39
N SER A 50 -12.18 7.05 -0.50
CA SER A 50 -12.39 6.33 0.76
C SER A 50 -13.51 6.96 1.58
N SER A 51 -13.46 8.29 1.76
CA SER A 51 -14.46 9.03 2.53
C SER A 51 -15.87 8.93 1.92
N VAL A 52 -15.97 8.94 0.58
CA VAL A 52 -17.24 8.82 -0.14
C VAL A 52 -17.79 7.40 -0.04
N ILE A 53 -16.95 6.38 -0.24
CA ILE A 53 -17.33 4.96 -0.18
C ILE A 53 -17.73 4.58 1.26
N ALA A 54 -16.97 5.03 2.26
CA ALA A 54 -17.27 4.77 3.67
C ALA A 54 -18.61 5.38 4.09
N ARG A 55 -18.95 6.58 3.59
CA ARG A 55 -20.25 7.23 3.84
C ARG A 55 -21.43 6.55 3.13
N LYS A 56 -21.24 6.09 1.88
CA LYS A 56 -22.33 5.54 1.05
C LYS A 56 -22.57 4.04 1.23
N SER A 57 -21.55 3.28 1.59
CA SER A 57 -21.65 1.82 1.70
C SER A 57 -21.16 1.35 3.07
N SER A 58 -19.85 1.19 3.24
CA SER A 58 -19.24 0.73 4.49
C SER A 58 -17.72 0.84 4.39
N GLU A 59 -17.05 0.99 5.53
CA GLU A 59 -15.59 0.90 5.66
C GLU A 59 -15.03 -0.38 5.03
N LYS A 60 -15.73 -1.52 5.19
CA LYS A 60 -15.33 -2.80 4.60
C LYS A 60 -15.24 -2.75 3.08
N HIS A 61 -16.16 -2.05 2.41
CA HIS A 61 -16.12 -1.90 0.96
C HIS A 61 -14.94 -1.05 0.52
N ALA A 62 -14.62 0.03 1.26
CA ALA A 62 -13.43 0.83 0.99
C ALA A 62 -12.15 -0.02 1.09
N LEU A 63 -12.04 -0.88 2.11
CA LEU A 63 -10.91 -1.81 2.25
C LEU A 63 -10.78 -2.75 1.05
N ILE A 64 -11.89 -3.37 0.62
CA ILE A 64 -11.90 -4.29 -0.53
C ILE A 64 -11.51 -3.56 -1.82
N TYR A 65 -12.12 -2.42 -2.12
CA TYR A 65 -11.79 -1.66 -3.34
C TYR A 65 -10.34 -1.18 -3.35
N GLY A 66 -9.82 -0.73 -2.20
CA GLY A 66 -8.42 -0.36 -2.06
C GLY A 66 -7.46 -1.51 -2.34
N MET A 67 -7.75 -2.71 -1.84
CA MET A 67 -6.93 -3.90 -2.10
C MET A 67 -7.02 -4.38 -3.55
N VAL A 68 -8.21 -4.37 -4.16
CA VAL A 68 -8.35 -4.73 -5.58
C VAL A 68 -7.55 -3.77 -6.45
N ALA A 69 -7.61 -2.45 -6.18
CA ALA A 69 -6.79 -1.47 -6.86
C ALA A 69 -5.28 -1.72 -6.62
N ALA A 70 -4.87 -2.05 -5.39
CA ALA A 70 -3.49 -2.41 -5.08
C ALA A 70 -2.98 -3.62 -5.90
N VAL A 71 -3.78 -4.69 -5.96
CA VAL A 71 -3.46 -5.88 -6.75
C VAL A 71 -3.35 -5.52 -8.23
N ILE A 72 -4.30 -4.77 -8.79
CA ILE A 72 -4.26 -4.33 -10.19
C ILE A 72 -3.01 -3.49 -10.45
N GLY A 73 -2.70 -2.52 -9.59
CA GLY A 73 -1.51 -1.68 -9.70
C GLY A 73 -0.22 -2.49 -9.69
N SER A 74 -0.11 -3.46 -8.77
CA SER A 74 1.05 -4.36 -8.72
C SER A 74 1.15 -5.26 -9.96
N ALA A 75 0.02 -5.74 -10.51
CA ALA A 75 0.00 -6.53 -11.73
C ALA A 75 0.46 -5.72 -12.95
N ILE A 76 0.07 -4.44 -13.05
CA ILE A 76 0.53 -3.54 -14.13
C ILE A 76 2.06 -3.38 -14.10
N VAL A 77 2.67 -3.33 -12.92
CA VAL A 77 4.14 -3.28 -12.79
C VAL A 77 4.77 -4.65 -13.07
N LEU A 78 4.13 -5.74 -12.63
CA LEU A 78 4.66 -7.10 -12.70
C LEU A 78 4.67 -7.67 -14.13
N ILE A 79 3.57 -7.52 -14.87
CA ILE A 79 3.37 -8.17 -16.19
C ILE A 79 4.49 -7.83 -17.19
N PRO A 80 4.90 -6.57 -17.39
CA PRO A 80 6.01 -6.28 -18.28
C PRO A 80 7.36 -6.70 -17.70
N GLY A 81 7.50 -6.74 -16.36
CA GLY A 81 8.67 -7.31 -15.69
C GLY A 81 8.88 -8.79 -16.00
N LEU A 82 7.81 -9.58 -16.15
CA LEU A 82 7.87 -10.98 -16.58
C LEU A 82 8.40 -11.15 -18.01
N ASN A 83 8.38 -10.09 -18.82
CA ASN A 83 8.87 -10.07 -20.19
C ASN A 83 10.23 -9.37 -20.29
N ASP A 84 10.93 -9.16 -19.17
CA ASP A 84 12.18 -8.38 -19.07
C ASP A 84 12.10 -6.96 -19.62
N LYS A 85 10.89 -6.41 -19.73
CA LYS A 85 10.65 -5.04 -20.18
C LYS A 85 10.49 -4.14 -18.97
N THR A 86 11.21 -3.02 -18.98
CA THR A 86 11.05 -1.94 -18.00
C THR A 86 10.59 -0.70 -18.74
N THR A 87 9.47 -0.10 -18.32
CA THR A 87 8.99 1.16 -18.92
C THR A 87 8.50 2.11 -17.83
N ALA A 88 8.76 3.41 -18.02
CA ALA A 88 8.30 4.44 -17.10
C ALA A 88 6.77 4.44 -16.96
N VAL A 89 6.05 4.17 -18.05
CA VAL A 89 4.58 4.20 -18.07
C VAL A 89 3.99 3.08 -17.21
N THR A 90 4.50 1.85 -17.32
CA THR A 90 3.98 0.73 -16.53
C THR A 90 4.38 0.84 -15.06
N LEU A 91 5.60 1.32 -14.80
CA LEU A 91 6.12 1.48 -13.45
C LEU A 91 5.35 2.57 -12.69
N VAL A 92 5.24 3.77 -13.28
CA VAL A 92 4.56 4.92 -12.67
C VAL A 92 3.05 4.76 -12.73
N GLY A 93 2.50 4.26 -13.83
CA GLY A 93 1.07 4.01 -13.98
C GLY A 93 0.58 2.94 -13.00
N GLY A 94 1.29 1.82 -12.90
CA GLY A 94 0.97 0.77 -11.93
C GLY A 94 1.12 1.25 -10.49
N ALA A 95 2.18 2.02 -10.19
CA ALA A 95 2.34 2.64 -8.87
C ALA A 95 1.24 3.65 -8.56
N THR A 96 0.80 4.45 -9.51
CA THR A 96 -0.31 5.40 -9.32
C THR A 96 -1.60 4.67 -8.95
N VAL A 97 -1.90 3.54 -9.61
CA VAL A 97 -3.05 2.69 -9.27
C VAL A 97 -2.87 2.04 -7.90
N TYR A 98 -1.65 1.59 -7.55
CA TYR A 98 -1.35 1.05 -6.23
C TYR A 98 -1.52 2.10 -5.12
N PHE A 99 -1.02 3.32 -5.35
CA PHE A 99 -1.16 4.47 -4.44
C PHE A 99 -2.61 4.91 -4.30
N LEU A 100 -3.40 4.85 -5.37
CA LEU A 100 -4.84 5.05 -5.30
C LEU A 100 -5.48 4.01 -4.38
N GLY A 101 -5.12 2.73 -4.55
CA GLY A 101 -5.58 1.66 -3.66
C GLY A 101 -5.19 1.90 -2.19
N ALA A 102 -3.96 2.37 -1.96
CA ALA A 102 -3.47 2.75 -0.64
C ALA A 102 -4.31 3.90 -0.07
N GLY A 103 -4.54 4.95 -0.85
CA GLY A 103 -5.36 6.09 -0.47
C GLY A 103 -6.77 5.69 -0.08
N ILE A 104 -7.40 4.76 -0.80
CA ILE A 104 -8.73 4.26 -0.46
C ILE A 104 -8.69 3.49 0.88
N LEU A 105 -7.69 2.65 1.05
CA LEU A 105 -7.58 1.71 2.17
C LEU A 105 -7.19 2.39 3.49
N PHE A 106 -6.22 3.32 3.44
CA PHE A 106 -5.58 3.86 4.64
C PHE A 106 -6.54 4.54 5.61
N PRO A 107 -7.43 5.47 5.18
CA PRO A 107 -8.37 6.10 6.10
C PRO A 107 -9.31 5.08 6.74
N ALA A 108 -9.91 4.18 5.94
CA ALA A 108 -10.82 3.16 6.44
C ALA A 108 -10.15 2.20 7.42
N ALA A 109 -8.94 1.73 7.10
CA ALA A 109 -8.21 0.80 7.96
C ALA A 109 -7.68 1.48 9.24
N THR A 110 -7.28 2.74 9.15
CA THR A 110 -6.78 3.51 10.31
C THR A 110 -7.91 3.80 11.27
N THR A 111 -9.07 4.25 10.78
CA THR A 111 -10.27 4.42 11.60
C THR A 111 -10.63 3.09 12.28
N GLY A 112 -10.76 2.00 11.53
CA GLY A 112 -11.07 0.69 12.10
C GLY A 112 -10.05 0.18 13.14
N ALA A 113 -8.77 0.54 12.99
CA ALA A 113 -7.72 0.18 13.94
C ALA A 113 -7.75 1.02 15.23
N LEU A 114 -8.14 2.30 15.15
CA LEU A 114 -8.09 3.23 16.27
C LEU A 114 -9.41 3.37 17.03
N THR A 115 -10.56 3.09 16.40
CA THR A 115 -11.89 3.15 17.05
C THR A 115 -11.97 2.44 18.40
N PRO A 116 -11.41 1.23 18.59
CA PRO A 116 -11.45 0.52 19.89
C PRO A 116 -10.61 1.18 21.00
N PHE A 117 -9.70 2.09 20.66
CA PHE A 117 -8.74 2.70 21.58
C PHE A 117 -8.96 4.20 21.72
N SER A 118 -10.22 4.67 21.66
CA SER A 118 -10.57 6.10 21.67
C SER A 118 -9.95 6.88 22.84
N SER A 119 -9.90 6.30 24.05
CA SER A 119 -9.27 6.91 25.23
C SER A 119 -7.75 7.03 25.15
N HIS A 120 -7.09 6.28 24.26
CA HIS A 120 -5.63 6.24 24.08
C HIS A 120 -5.25 6.41 22.59
N ALA A 121 -6.07 7.14 21.83
CA ALA A 121 -5.95 7.21 20.37
C ALA A 121 -4.58 7.74 19.91
N GLY A 122 -3.98 8.68 20.66
CA GLY A 122 -2.64 9.19 20.38
C GLY A 122 -1.56 8.11 20.47
N THR A 123 -1.53 7.36 21.57
CA THR A 123 -0.56 6.26 21.78
C THR A 123 -0.78 5.12 20.80
N ALA A 124 -2.04 4.74 20.55
CA ALA A 124 -2.41 3.72 19.57
C ALA A 124 -1.99 4.14 18.15
N GLY A 125 -2.19 5.41 17.79
CA GLY A 125 -1.74 5.98 16.52
C GLY A 125 -0.21 5.98 16.37
N ALA A 126 0.52 6.37 17.41
CA ALA A 126 1.99 6.34 17.42
C ALA A 126 2.53 4.91 17.24
N LEU A 127 1.97 3.93 17.96
CA LEU A 127 2.31 2.52 17.78
C LEU A 127 1.98 2.00 16.38
N LEU A 128 0.79 2.33 15.85
CA LEU A 128 0.39 1.96 14.50
C LEU A 128 1.34 2.53 13.44
N GLY A 129 1.71 3.80 13.55
CA GLY A 129 2.70 4.44 12.69
C GLY A 129 4.08 3.78 12.80
N GLY A 130 4.54 3.51 14.03
CA GLY A 130 5.80 2.81 14.30
C GLY A 130 5.85 1.42 13.65
N MET A 131 4.77 0.64 13.78
CA MET A 131 4.65 -0.69 13.16
C MET A 131 4.65 -0.62 11.63
N GLN A 132 4.02 0.40 11.03
CA GLN A 132 4.04 0.61 9.59
C GLN A 132 5.47 0.92 9.11
N ASN A 133 6.17 1.85 9.75
CA ASN A 133 7.55 2.19 9.41
C ASN A 133 8.50 1.01 9.61
N PHE A 134 8.33 0.25 10.69
CA PHE A 134 9.15 -0.94 10.93
C PHE A 134 8.95 -2.00 9.84
N GLY A 135 7.69 -2.30 9.49
CA GLY A 135 7.38 -3.23 8.39
C GLY A 135 7.91 -2.75 7.05
N ALA A 136 7.76 -1.46 6.73
CA ALA A 136 8.33 -0.85 5.54
C ALA A 136 9.86 -0.93 5.51
N GLY A 137 10.53 -0.71 6.64
CA GLY A 137 11.97 -0.86 6.78
C GLY A 137 12.45 -2.28 6.49
N ILE A 138 11.76 -3.29 7.04
CA ILE A 138 12.06 -4.70 6.76
C ILE A 138 11.83 -5.01 5.28
N ALA A 139 10.72 -4.56 4.71
CA ALA A 139 10.39 -4.83 3.31
C ALA A 139 11.37 -4.16 2.34
N THR A 140 11.77 -2.90 2.60
CA THR A 140 12.78 -2.18 1.81
C THR A 140 14.17 -2.77 1.97
N MET A 141 14.55 -3.23 3.17
CA MET A 141 15.78 -3.98 3.40
C MET A 141 15.79 -5.32 2.64
N ALA A 142 14.66 -6.03 2.61
CA ALA A 142 14.54 -7.24 1.80
C ALA A 142 14.56 -6.94 0.30
N ALA A 143 14.03 -5.79 -0.12
CA ALA A 143 14.07 -5.35 -1.52
C ALA A 143 15.49 -4.96 -1.96
N SER A 144 16.33 -4.43 -1.06
CA SER A 144 17.67 -3.92 -1.40
C SER A 144 18.66 -5.02 -1.79
N VAL A 145 18.43 -6.27 -1.37
CA VAL A 145 19.26 -7.41 -1.77
C VAL A 145 18.88 -7.99 -3.13
N LEU A 146 17.75 -7.56 -3.71
CA LEU A 146 17.30 -8.03 -5.02
C LEU A 146 17.91 -7.18 -6.14
N PRO A 147 18.34 -7.81 -7.26
CA PRO A 147 18.88 -7.07 -8.41
C PRO A 147 17.84 -6.11 -9.00
N ALA A 148 18.16 -4.81 -9.06
CA ALA A 148 17.31 -3.79 -9.67
C ALA A 148 17.51 -3.69 -11.20
N SER A 149 17.71 -4.82 -11.88
CA SER A 149 17.97 -4.87 -13.33
C SER A 149 16.73 -4.64 -14.19
N ASN A 150 15.55 -4.98 -13.67
CA ASN A 150 14.26 -4.76 -14.31
C ASN A 150 13.18 -4.46 -13.25
N GLN A 151 11.96 -4.13 -13.68
CA GLN A 151 10.84 -3.84 -12.77
C GLN A 151 10.21 -5.10 -12.12
N LEU A 152 10.73 -6.31 -12.39
CA LEU A 152 10.13 -7.56 -11.90
C LEU A 152 10.17 -7.69 -10.37
N PRO A 153 11.31 -7.51 -9.66
CA PRO A 153 11.35 -7.68 -8.21
C PRO A 153 10.41 -6.71 -7.48
N LEU A 154 10.33 -5.47 -7.99
CA LEU A 154 9.41 -4.47 -7.49
C LEU A 154 7.95 -4.93 -7.63
N GLY A 155 7.55 -5.39 -8.82
CA GLY A 155 6.20 -5.90 -9.07
C GLY A 155 5.84 -7.08 -8.16
N ILE A 156 6.79 -8.01 -7.95
CA ILE A 156 6.60 -9.18 -7.07
C ILE A 156 6.38 -8.72 -5.62
N ILE A 157 7.24 -7.86 -5.10
CA ILE A 157 7.12 -7.40 -3.70
C ILE A 157 5.83 -6.61 -3.49
N MET A 158 5.47 -5.71 -4.42
CA MET A 158 4.21 -4.98 -4.34
C MET A 158 3.00 -5.90 -4.35
N LEU A 159 3.02 -6.96 -5.18
CA LEU A 159 1.95 -7.95 -5.24
C LEU A 159 1.88 -8.77 -3.94
N ILE A 160 3.02 -9.20 -3.41
CA ILE A 160 3.11 -9.91 -2.12
C ILE A 160 2.51 -9.05 -1.01
N CYS A 161 2.89 -7.77 -0.92
CA CYS A 161 2.34 -6.82 0.04
C CYS A 161 0.81 -6.68 -0.09
N ALA A 162 0.29 -6.56 -1.33
CA ALA A 162 -1.15 -6.49 -1.58
C ALA A 162 -1.89 -7.78 -1.17
N ILE A 163 -1.31 -8.95 -1.44
CA ILE A 163 -1.86 -10.25 -1.03
C ILE A 163 -1.84 -10.38 0.50
N PHE A 164 -0.75 -10.02 1.18
CA PHE A 164 -0.69 -10.02 2.65
C PHE A 164 -1.71 -9.08 3.27
N ALA A 165 -1.96 -7.92 2.67
CA ALA A 165 -3.02 -7.02 3.10
C ALA A 165 -4.40 -7.68 2.98
N MET A 166 -4.65 -8.37 1.86
CA MET A 166 -5.89 -9.11 1.59
C MET A 166 -6.12 -10.26 2.55
N LEU A 167 -5.10 -11.09 2.79
CA LEU A 167 -5.16 -12.18 3.77
C LEU A 167 -5.43 -11.64 5.17
N GLY A 168 -4.81 -10.51 5.54
CA GLY A 168 -5.05 -9.83 6.80
C GLY A 168 -6.51 -9.42 6.98
N LEU A 169 -7.19 -8.94 5.92
CA LEU A 169 -8.60 -8.60 6.01
C LEU A 169 -9.49 -9.84 6.10
N ILE A 170 -9.25 -10.85 5.26
CA ILE A 170 -10.04 -12.10 5.26
C ILE A 170 -9.94 -12.80 6.62
N TRP A 171 -8.77 -12.78 7.24
CA TRP A 171 -8.57 -13.37 8.57
C TRP A 171 -9.40 -12.66 9.65
N VAL A 172 -9.48 -11.31 9.61
CA VAL A 172 -10.32 -10.55 10.53
C VAL A 172 -11.80 -10.84 10.31
N ASP A 173 -12.24 -10.90 9.05
CA ASP A 173 -13.64 -11.20 8.70
C ASP A 173 -14.07 -12.61 9.16
N LYS A 174 -13.16 -13.58 9.14
CA LYS A 174 -13.43 -14.97 9.55
C LYS A 174 -13.40 -15.20 11.06
N ASN A 175 -12.82 -14.29 11.84
CA ASN A 175 -12.71 -14.40 13.30
C ASN A 175 -13.47 -13.26 14.01
N PRO A 176 -14.82 -13.24 13.93
CA PRO A 176 -15.63 -12.17 14.52
C PRO A 176 -15.57 -12.12 16.06
N GLU A 177 -15.12 -13.20 16.73
CA GLU A 177 -14.96 -13.22 18.19
C GLU A 177 -13.95 -12.18 18.70
N ILE A 178 -12.98 -11.78 17.86
CA ILE A 178 -12.02 -10.69 18.14
C ILE A 178 -12.74 -9.31 18.19
N GLN A 179 -13.89 -9.18 17.54
CA GLN A 179 -14.72 -7.96 17.60
C GLN A 179 -15.63 -7.94 18.83
N THR A 180 -16.13 -9.10 19.29
CA THR A 180 -17.05 -9.22 20.43
C THR A 180 -16.35 -9.02 21.78
N ASP A 181 -15.14 -9.55 21.96
CA ASP A 181 -14.39 -9.42 23.23
C ASP A 181 -13.95 -7.97 23.54
N ARG A 182 -13.86 -7.14 22.49
CA ARG A 182 -13.55 -5.70 22.59
C ARG A 182 -14.71 -4.83 23.09
N GLN A 183 -15.97 -5.27 22.93
CA GLN A 183 -17.13 -4.54 23.44
C GLN A 183 -17.32 -4.79 24.93
N VAL A 184 -16.99 -5.99 25.43
CA VAL A 184 -17.19 -6.39 26.83
C VAL A 184 -16.15 -5.78 27.78
N THR A 185 -14.92 -5.54 27.31
CA THR A 185 -13.85 -4.95 28.14
C THR A 185 -13.97 -3.42 28.29
N ALA A 186 -14.89 -2.78 27.54
CA ALA A 186 -15.12 -1.34 27.56
C ALA A 186 -16.34 -0.92 28.42
N ILE A 187 -16.97 -1.87 29.14
CA ILE A 187 -18.10 -1.66 30.05
C ILE A 187 -17.64 -1.82 31.50
#